data_AF-A0A0R3WKL6-F1
#
_entry.id   AF-A0A0R3WKL6-F1
#
_cell.length_a   1.000
_cell.length_b   1.000
_cell.length_c   1.000
_cell.angle_alpha   90.00
_cell.angle_beta   90.00
_cell.angle_gamma   90.00
#
_symmetry.space_group_name_H-M   'P 1'
#
loop_
_entity.id
_entity.type
_entity.pdbx_description
1 polymer ?
#
loop_
_entity_poly.entity_id
_entity_poly.type
_entity_poly.pdbx_seq_one_letter_code
_entity_poly.pdbx_strand_id
1 'polypeptide(L)'
;MISTANWVLSRLVPQISALLFNLLFDLARTSYALRDQLARTNGLVVFAQALWQSSPSHLTESLLNGLLEAARYLTSELLAASPYSSAGGVPVLLVLFRQLFNKLLFANGLWLRAPVKVQDRLYGFLADEFRVDLLGQSGKSIVASALHAIKYYFWMVRPAQPLLDSIPGQRTYIAERPPLKYLARIRSNLLLLIKPLILQQYQISPYDSNFVSNGEEVDNLLNFLCTVGEPDNLKDVLYFAVVLMSQHPAVMVPCFDRHDGIQCVFQLLTLNDEDSRLYALKLFGFFLKYSKAK
;
A
#
# COMPACT_ATOMS: atom_id res chain seq x y z
N MET A 1 -17.07 -38.07 -21.52
CA MET A 1 -17.87 -36.84 -21.32
C MET A 1 -17.77 -36.24 -19.90
N ILE A 2 -17.66 -37.03 -18.83
CA ILE A 2 -17.52 -36.49 -17.45
C ILE A 2 -16.13 -35.85 -17.20
N SER A 3 -15.06 -36.41 -17.78
CA SER A 3 -13.69 -35.87 -17.66
C SER A 3 -13.51 -34.49 -18.32
N THR A 4 -14.14 -34.25 -19.47
CA THR A 4 -14.09 -32.97 -20.18
C THR A 4 -14.90 -31.88 -19.47
N ALA A 5 -16.03 -32.23 -18.85
CA ALA A 5 -16.82 -31.30 -18.04
C ALA A 5 -16.07 -30.85 -16.77
N ASN A 6 -15.41 -31.77 -16.06
CA ASN A 6 -14.57 -31.43 -14.91
C ASN A 6 -13.36 -30.57 -15.29
N TRP A 7 -12.78 -30.81 -16.47
CA TRP A 7 -11.68 -30.00 -16.99
C TRP A 7 -12.13 -28.56 -17.33
N VAL A 8 -13.28 -28.40 -17.99
CA VAL A 8 -13.86 -27.08 -18.29
C VAL A 8 -14.26 -26.33 -17.01
N LEU A 9 -14.89 -27.03 -16.05
CA LEU A 9 -15.25 -26.45 -14.74
C LEU A 9 -14.01 -26.03 -13.94
N SER A 10 -12.93 -26.82 -13.95
CA SER A 10 -11.67 -26.47 -13.29
C SER A 10 -10.99 -25.22 -13.87
N ARG A 11 -11.20 -24.92 -15.16
CA ARG A 11 -10.70 -23.70 -15.82
C ARG A 11 -11.59 -22.49 -15.60
N LEU A 12 -12.91 -22.69 -15.50
CA LEU A 12 -13.87 -21.62 -15.26
C LEU A 12 -13.82 -21.10 -13.83
N VAL A 13 -13.63 -21.98 -12.84
CA VAL A 13 -13.64 -21.61 -11.41
C VAL A 13 -12.68 -20.43 -11.12
N PRO A 14 -11.39 -20.45 -11.51
CA PRO A 14 -10.46 -19.32 -11.34
C PRO A 14 -10.91 -18.00 -11.99
N GLN A 15 -11.73 -18.06 -13.04
CA GLN A 15 -12.16 -16.89 -13.82
C GLN A 15 -13.45 -16.27 -13.29
N ILE A 16 -14.24 -16.98 -12.50
CA ILE A 16 -15.54 -16.49 -11.99
C ILE A 16 -15.37 -15.17 -11.23
N SER A 17 -14.35 -15.05 -10.38
CA SER A 17 -14.12 -13.81 -9.62
C SER A 17 -13.79 -12.63 -10.54
N ALA A 18 -13.02 -12.85 -11.61
CA ALA A 18 -12.72 -11.82 -12.59
C ALA A 18 -13.97 -11.40 -13.37
N LEU A 19 -14.77 -12.37 -13.83
CA LEU A 19 -16.03 -12.11 -14.54
C LEU A 19 -17.04 -11.35 -13.67
N LEU A 20 -17.21 -11.77 -12.41
CA LEU A 20 -18.11 -11.10 -11.46
C LEU A 20 -17.64 -9.68 -11.15
N PHE A 21 -16.34 -9.49 -10.93
CA PHE A 21 -15.79 -8.16 -10.69
C PHE A 21 -16.01 -7.25 -11.89
N ASN A 22 -15.67 -7.72 -13.10
CA ASN A 22 -15.81 -6.94 -14.33
C ASN A 22 -17.27 -6.60 -14.60
N LEU A 23 -18.21 -7.55 -14.45
CA LEU A 23 -19.63 -7.28 -14.58
C LEU A 23 -20.10 -6.21 -13.58
N LEU A 24 -19.75 -6.38 -12.31
CA LEU A 24 -20.13 -5.44 -11.25
C LEU A 24 -19.58 -4.04 -11.52
N PHE A 25 -18.33 -3.96 -11.99
CA PHE A 25 -17.69 -2.69 -12.25
C PHE A 25 -18.15 -2.04 -13.56
N ASP A 26 -18.43 -2.82 -14.61
CA ASP A 26 -19.04 -2.32 -15.83
C ASP A 26 -20.41 -1.73 -15.57
N LEU A 27 -21.24 -2.38 -14.74
CA LEU A 27 -22.53 -1.84 -14.31
C LEU A 27 -22.38 -0.52 -13.55
N ALA A 28 -21.40 -0.43 -12.65
CA ALA A 28 -21.08 0.81 -11.93
C ALA A 28 -20.54 1.90 -12.86
N ARG A 29 -19.84 1.53 -13.93
CA ARG A 29 -19.36 2.48 -14.95
C ARG A 29 -20.51 3.02 -15.77
N THR A 30 -21.43 2.17 -16.22
CA THR A 30 -22.52 2.54 -17.14
C THR A 30 -23.74 3.16 -16.47
N SER A 31 -23.96 2.93 -15.18
CA SER A 31 -25.16 3.41 -14.47
C SER A 31 -24.82 4.12 -13.17
N TYR A 32 -25.25 5.39 -13.06
CA TYR A 32 -25.11 6.17 -11.83
C TYR A 32 -25.85 5.53 -10.65
N ALA A 33 -27.07 5.03 -10.87
CA ALA A 33 -27.87 4.40 -9.82
C ALA A 33 -27.19 3.13 -9.27
N LEU A 34 -26.63 2.30 -10.16
CA LEU A 34 -25.92 1.08 -9.74
C LEU A 34 -24.58 1.40 -9.08
N ARG A 35 -23.86 2.43 -9.54
CA ARG A 35 -22.65 2.93 -8.89
C ARG A 35 -22.91 3.38 -7.47
N ASP A 36 -23.96 4.18 -7.28
CA ASP A 36 -24.35 4.71 -5.99
C ASP A 36 -24.87 3.59 -5.06
N GLN A 37 -25.63 2.62 -5.59
CA GLN A 37 -25.99 1.42 -4.86
C GLN A 37 -24.77 0.59 -4.44
N LEU A 38 -23.80 0.41 -5.34
CA LEU A 38 -22.57 -0.32 -5.06
C LEU A 38 -21.78 0.32 -3.91
N ALA A 39 -21.66 1.65 -3.92
CA ALA A 39 -21.00 2.40 -2.86
C ALA A 39 -21.74 2.28 -1.53
N ARG A 40 -23.07 2.53 -1.53
CA ARG A 40 -23.92 2.48 -0.32
C ARG A 40 -23.99 1.10 0.33
N THR A 41 -23.97 0.04 -0.47
CA THR A 41 -24.02 -1.35 0.03
C THR A 41 -22.65 -1.90 0.42
N ASN A 42 -21.57 -1.12 0.30
CA ASN A 42 -20.21 -1.59 0.48
C ASN A 42 -19.90 -2.82 -0.41
N GLY A 43 -20.43 -2.86 -1.64
CA GLY A 43 -20.37 -4.07 -2.46
C GLY A 43 -18.95 -4.51 -2.81
N LEU A 44 -18.00 -3.57 -2.94
CA LEU A 44 -16.58 -3.92 -3.11
C LEU A 44 -15.97 -4.55 -1.85
N VAL A 45 -16.44 -4.17 -0.66
CA VAL A 45 -16.03 -4.77 0.61
C VAL A 45 -16.56 -6.20 0.71
N VAL A 46 -17.82 -6.42 0.35
CA VAL A 46 -18.44 -7.76 0.30
C VAL A 46 -17.71 -8.65 -0.71
N PHE A 47 -17.40 -8.11 -1.90
CA PHE A 47 -16.60 -8.83 -2.89
C PHE A 47 -15.22 -9.20 -2.34
N ALA A 48 -14.52 -8.28 -1.67
CA ALA A 48 -13.23 -8.56 -1.04
C ALA A 48 -13.30 -9.66 0.02
N GLN A 49 -14.36 -9.65 0.85
CA GLN A 49 -14.57 -10.68 1.86
C GLN A 49 -14.85 -12.05 1.22
N ALA A 50 -15.69 -12.11 0.20
CA ALA A 50 -15.98 -13.34 -0.54
C ALA A 50 -14.72 -13.88 -1.23
N LEU A 51 -13.93 -12.99 -1.85
CA LEU A 51 -12.64 -13.35 -2.46
C LEU A 51 -11.65 -13.88 -1.44
N TRP A 52 -11.61 -13.28 -0.23
CA TRP A 52 -10.77 -13.78 0.86
C TRP A 52 -11.16 -15.19 1.30
N GLN A 53 -12.45 -15.48 1.38
CA GLN A 53 -12.96 -16.81 1.75
C GLN A 53 -12.82 -17.83 0.61
N SER A 54 -12.61 -17.38 -0.61
CA SER A 54 -12.45 -18.22 -1.80
C SER A 54 -11.04 -18.82 -1.92
N SER A 55 -10.90 -19.79 -2.82
CA SER A 55 -9.60 -20.41 -3.13
C SER A 55 -8.58 -19.38 -3.68
N PRO A 56 -7.27 -19.50 -3.38
CA PRO A 56 -6.24 -18.65 -3.97
C PRO A 56 -6.18 -18.71 -5.51
N SER A 57 -6.73 -19.78 -6.10
CA SER A 57 -6.84 -19.93 -7.56
C SER A 57 -7.60 -18.80 -8.25
N HIS A 58 -8.44 -18.05 -7.52
CA HIS A 58 -9.16 -16.89 -8.04
C HIS A 58 -8.30 -15.62 -8.13
N LEU A 59 -7.12 -15.59 -7.50
CA LEU A 59 -6.17 -14.47 -7.54
C LEU A 59 -5.34 -14.51 -8.83
N THR A 60 -6.02 -14.31 -9.95
CA THR A 60 -5.47 -14.44 -11.30
C THR A 60 -5.05 -13.09 -11.89
N GLU A 61 -4.22 -13.14 -12.93
CA GLU A 61 -3.90 -11.95 -13.77
C GLU A 61 -5.17 -11.31 -14.35
N SER A 62 -6.20 -12.10 -14.67
CA SER A 62 -7.47 -11.59 -15.21
C SER A 62 -8.24 -10.78 -14.17
N LEU A 63 -8.27 -11.23 -12.92
CA LEU A 63 -8.89 -10.48 -11.84
C LEU A 63 -8.09 -9.20 -11.57
N LEU A 64 -6.76 -9.30 -11.53
CA LEU A 64 -5.90 -8.13 -11.34
C LEU A 64 -6.14 -7.11 -12.45
N ASN A 65 -6.22 -7.51 -13.73
CA ASN A 65 -6.54 -6.60 -14.84
C ASN A 65 -7.80 -5.79 -14.59
N GLY A 66 -8.90 -6.46 -14.21
CA GLY A 66 -10.16 -5.78 -13.89
C GLY A 66 -10.01 -4.76 -12.76
N LEU A 67 -9.31 -5.13 -11.68
CA LEU A 67 -9.05 -4.24 -10.55
C LEU A 67 -8.20 -3.02 -10.95
N LEU A 68 -7.18 -3.20 -11.80
CA LEU A 68 -6.33 -2.13 -12.28
C LEU A 68 -7.07 -1.19 -13.22
N GLU A 69 -7.89 -1.73 -14.14
CA GLU A 69 -8.76 -0.95 -15.02
C GLU A 69 -9.79 -0.14 -14.21
N ALA A 70 -10.36 -0.75 -13.18
CA ALA A 70 -11.25 -0.07 -12.25
C ALA A 70 -10.56 1.10 -11.53
N ALA A 71 -9.33 0.91 -11.06
CA ALA A 71 -8.55 1.96 -10.43
C ALA A 71 -8.28 3.12 -11.39
N ARG A 72 -7.83 2.82 -12.63
CA ARG A 72 -7.59 3.84 -13.66
C ARG A 72 -8.84 4.62 -14.01
N TYR A 73 -9.98 3.93 -14.15
CA TYR A 73 -11.27 4.58 -14.41
C TYR A 73 -11.64 5.54 -13.28
N LEU A 74 -11.62 5.08 -12.02
CA LEU A 74 -11.98 5.93 -10.87
C LEU A 74 -11.02 7.12 -10.74
N THR A 75 -9.72 6.92 -10.96
CA THR A 75 -8.74 8.01 -10.99
C THR A 75 -9.08 9.03 -12.08
N SER A 76 -9.37 8.58 -13.30
CA SER A 76 -9.74 9.48 -14.41
C SER A 76 -11.00 10.28 -14.09
N GLU A 77 -12.04 9.63 -13.56
CA GLU A 77 -13.31 10.29 -13.21
C GLU A 77 -13.14 11.29 -12.05
N LEU A 78 -12.35 10.94 -11.03
CA LEU A 78 -12.07 11.85 -9.91
C LEU A 78 -11.29 13.08 -10.37
N LEU A 79 -10.30 12.92 -11.26
CA LEU A 79 -9.54 14.03 -11.83
C LEU A 79 -10.37 14.90 -12.77
N ALA A 80 -11.30 14.29 -13.52
CA ALA A 80 -12.24 15.02 -14.38
C ALA A 80 -13.31 15.77 -13.57
N ALA A 81 -13.68 15.25 -12.41
CA ALA A 81 -14.63 15.90 -11.53
C ALA A 81 -13.99 17.11 -10.83
N SER A 82 -14.52 18.31 -11.12
CA SER A 82 -14.06 19.52 -10.44
C SER A 82 -14.29 19.39 -8.92
N PRO A 83 -13.28 19.68 -8.07
CA PRO A 83 -13.43 19.63 -6.61
C PRO A 83 -14.44 20.67 -6.07
N TYR A 84 -14.84 21.65 -6.89
CA TYR A 84 -15.86 22.66 -6.57
C TYR A 84 -17.22 22.37 -7.22
N SER A 85 -17.34 21.27 -7.96
CA SER A 85 -18.60 20.84 -8.53
C SER A 85 -19.45 20.20 -7.43
N SER A 86 -20.60 20.82 -7.14
CA SER A 86 -21.67 20.27 -6.32
C SER A 86 -22.38 19.07 -6.97
N ALA A 87 -21.84 18.51 -8.06
CA ALA A 87 -22.33 17.27 -8.63
C ALA A 87 -22.13 16.12 -7.63
N GLY A 88 -23.24 15.57 -7.13
CA GLY A 88 -23.30 14.54 -6.08
C GLY A 88 -22.57 13.21 -6.36
N GLY A 89 -21.81 13.10 -7.45
CA GLY A 89 -21.04 11.90 -7.81
C GLY A 89 -19.64 11.81 -7.18
N VAL A 90 -19.00 12.93 -6.83
CA VAL A 90 -17.62 12.92 -6.27
C VAL A 90 -17.52 12.12 -4.97
N PRO A 91 -18.44 12.27 -3.99
CA PRO A 91 -18.39 11.47 -2.76
C PRO A 91 -18.50 9.96 -3.04
N VAL A 92 -19.36 9.56 -3.99
CA VAL A 92 -19.58 8.15 -4.38
C VAL A 92 -18.33 7.57 -5.03
N LEU A 93 -17.72 8.29 -5.97
CA LEU A 93 -16.48 7.87 -6.64
C LEU A 93 -15.33 7.72 -5.63
N LEU A 94 -15.21 8.65 -4.69
CA LEU A 94 -14.20 8.61 -3.63
C LEU A 94 -14.41 7.41 -2.69
N VAL A 95 -15.66 7.10 -2.32
CA VAL A 95 -15.99 5.90 -1.53
C VAL A 95 -15.56 4.63 -2.26
N LEU A 96 -15.91 4.49 -3.55
CA LEU A 96 -15.51 3.33 -4.34
C LEU A 96 -13.99 3.23 -4.49
N PHE A 97 -13.31 4.36 -4.72
CA PHE A 97 -11.85 4.41 -4.85
C PHE A 97 -11.16 3.96 -3.55
N ARG A 98 -11.64 4.46 -2.40
CA ARG A 98 -11.17 4.04 -1.07
C ARG A 98 -11.46 2.58 -0.79
N GLN A 99 -12.64 2.07 -1.14
CA GLN A 99 -12.98 0.65 -0.95
C GLN A 99 -12.09 -0.24 -1.82
N LEU A 100 -11.92 0.10 -3.11
CA LEU A 100 -11.06 -0.61 -4.04
C LEU A 100 -9.61 -0.66 -3.52
N PHE A 101 -9.07 0.46 -3.07
CA PHE A 101 -7.73 0.50 -2.50
C PHE A 101 -7.63 -0.31 -1.21
N ASN A 102 -8.40 0.06 -0.17
CA ASN A 102 -8.21 -0.50 1.17
C ASN A 102 -8.57 -1.98 1.30
N LYS A 103 -9.55 -2.45 0.52
CA LYS A 103 -10.09 -3.81 0.67
C LYS A 103 -9.61 -4.78 -0.40
N LEU A 104 -9.18 -4.28 -1.56
CA LEU A 104 -8.73 -5.12 -2.65
C LEU A 104 -7.26 -4.87 -2.95
N LEU A 105 -6.88 -3.72 -3.51
CA LEU A 105 -5.51 -3.50 -4.01
C LEU A 105 -4.45 -3.52 -2.91
N PHE A 106 -4.71 -2.88 -1.77
CA PHE A 106 -3.77 -2.76 -0.66
C PHE A 106 -4.02 -3.79 0.46
N ALA A 107 -4.83 -4.82 0.18
CA ALA A 107 -5.06 -5.93 1.09
C ALA A 107 -3.87 -6.91 1.05
N ASN A 108 -2.73 -6.53 1.64
CA ASN A 108 -1.47 -7.29 1.54
C ASN A 108 -1.63 -8.79 1.84
N GLY A 109 -2.35 -9.14 2.91
CA GLY A 109 -2.57 -10.54 3.26
C GLY A 109 -3.36 -11.35 2.23
N LEU A 110 -4.15 -10.70 1.36
CA LEU A 110 -4.92 -11.36 0.30
C LEU A 110 -3.95 -11.81 -0.77
N TRP A 111 -3.08 -10.88 -1.18
CA TRP A 111 -2.15 -11.06 -2.28
C TRP A 111 -0.97 -11.96 -1.94
N LEU A 112 -0.65 -12.16 -0.65
CA LEU A 112 0.29 -13.21 -0.23
C LEU A 112 -0.10 -14.63 -0.68
N ARG A 113 -1.38 -14.83 -1.00
CA ARG A 113 -1.91 -16.11 -1.50
C ARG A 113 -1.84 -16.21 -3.02
N ALA A 114 -1.56 -15.12 -3.72
CA ALA A 114 -1.50 -15.05 -5.17
C ALA A 114 -0.15 -15.52 -5.72
N PRO A 115 -0.06 -15.93 -7.00
CA PRO A 115 1.21 -16.18 -7.66
C PRO A 115 2.13 -14.95 -7.61
N VAL A 116 3.44 -15.18 -7.47
CA VAL A 116 4.44 -14.10 -7.32
C VAL A 116 4.37 -13.07 -8.44
N LYS A 117 4.09 -13.48 -9.69
CA LYS A 117 3.95 -12.57 -10.84
C LYS A 117 2.78 -11.59 -10.67
N VAL A 118 1.67 -12.06 -10.10
CA VAL A 118 0.48 -11.23 -9.83
C VAL A 118 0.78 -10.22 -8.72
N GLN A 119 1.43 -10.67 -7.63
CA GLN A 119 1.86 -9.79 -6.53
C GLN A 119 2.77 -8.68 -7.07
N ASP A 120 3.80 -9.08 -7.80
CA ASP A 120 4.79 -8.19 -8.36
C ASP A 120 4.19 -7.10 -9.26
N ARG A 121 3.27 -7.50 -10.14
CA ARG A 121 2.55 -6.59 -11.03
C ARG A 121 1.63 -5.65 -10.28
N LEU A 122 0.91 -6.13 -9.27
CA LEU A 122 0.07 -5.30 -8.41
C LEU A 122 0.88 -4.20 -7.72
N TYR A 123 1.97 -4.58 -7.04
CA TYR A 123 2.78 -3.60 -6.33
C TYR A 123 3.50 -2.65 -7.28
N GLY A 124 3.91 -3.12 -8.48
CA GLY A 124 4.40 -2.24 -9.55
C GLY A 124 3.38 -1.18 -9.94
N PHE A 125 2.13 -1.59 -10.21
CA PHE A 125 1.05 -0.65 -10.51
C PHE A 125 0.80 0.35 -9.37
N LEU A 126 0.81 -0.11 -8.11
CA LEU A 126 0.61 0.76 -6.96
C LEU A 126 1.71 1.81 -6.81
N ALA A 127 2.95 1.49 -7.19
CA ALA A 127 4.07 2.42 -7.16
C ALA A 127 4.05 3.41 -8.33
N ASP A 128 3.75 2.94 -9.54
CA ASP A 128 3.98 3.70 -10.78
C ASP A 128 2.74 4.46 -11.28
N GLU A 129 1.55 3.90 -11.10
CA GLU A 129 0.32 4.41 -11.72
C GLU A 129 -0.73 4.88 -10.71
N PHE A 130 -0.80 4.27 -9.53
CA PHE A 130 -1.87 4.54 -8.58
C PHE A 130 -1.73 5.91 -7.89
N ARG A 131 -2.79 6.70 -7.95
CA ARG A 131 -2.85 8.05 -7.36
C ARG A 131 -3.30 8.02 -5.90
N VAL A 132 -2.36 7.67 -5.02
CA VAL A 132 -2.57 7.58 -3.57
C VAL A 132 -3.02 8.92 -2.94
N ASP A 133 -2.63 10.03 -3.56
CA ASP A 133 -3.01 11.39 -3.18
C ASP A 133 -4.51 11.67 -3.30
N LEU A 134 -5.22 10.94 -4.18
CA LEU A 134 -6.66 11.07 -4.36
C LEU A 134 -7.47 10.33 -3.29
N LEU A 135 -6.85 9.48 -2.47
CA LEU A 135 -7.58 8.79 -1.39
C LEU A 135 -8.13 9.78 -0.37
N GLY A 136 -7.51 10.95 -0.20
CA GLY A 136 -7.80 11.86 0.90
C GLY A 136 -7.60 11.18 2.26
N GLN A 137 -8.15 11.78 3.33
CA GLN A 137 -7.99 11.24 4.67
C GLN A 137 -8.63 9.87 4.86
N SER A 138 -7.80 8.87 5.16
CA SER A 138 -8.23 7.62 5.77
C SER A 138 -7.65 7.57 7.19
N GLY A 139 -8.49 7.46 8.22
CA GLY A 139 -8.06 7.41 9.64
C GLY A 139 -7.14 6.23 10.03
N LYS A 140 -6.62 5.47 9.06
CA LYS A 140 -5.51 4.53 9.23
C LYS A 140 -4.37 5.01 8.35
N SER A 141 -3.18 5.19 8.93
CA SER A 141 -1.98 5.52 8.16
C SER A 141 -1.67 4.40 7.16
N ILE A 142 -1.65 4.77 5.87
CA ILE A 142 -1.24 3.89 4.77
C ILE A 142 0.26 3.62 4.89
N VAL A 143 1.04 4.60 5.36
CA VAL A 143 2.49 4.46 5.59
C VAL A 143 2.78 3.43 6.67
N ALA A 144 2.11 3.52 7.83
CA ALA A 144 2.22 2.52 8.89
C ALA A 144 1.83 1.12 8.38
N SER A 145 0.77 1.04 7.57
CA SER A 145 0.29 -0.22 6.99
C SER A 145 1.29 -0.82 5.97
N ALA A 146 1.93 0.02 5.16
CA ALA A 146 2.97 -0.40 4.22
C ALA A 146 4.22 -0.88 4.95
N LEU A 147 4.68 -0.13 5.96
CA LEU A 147 5.82 -0.49 6.79
C LEU A 147 5.56 -1.78 7.57
N HIS A 148 4.34 -1.98 8.09
CA HIS A 148 3.91 -3.24 8.67
C HIS A 148 4.00 -4.39 7.66
N ALA A 149 3.55 -4.19 6.42
CA ALA A 149 3.67 -5.20 5.37
C ALA A 149 5.13 -5.52 5.03
N ILE A 150 6.00 -4.51 4.95
CA ILE A 150 7.45 -4.67 4.77
C ILE A 150 8.05 -5.50 5.91
N LYS A 151 7.67 -5.24 7.17
CA LYS A 151 8.17 -5.97 8.35
C LYS A 151 7.65 -7.41 8.42
N TYR A 152 6.36 -7.61 8.21
CA TYR A 152 5.69 -8.86 8.60
C TYR A 152 5.12 -9.67 7.46
N TYR A 153 5.13 -9.18 6.21
CA TYR A 153 4.67 -9.94 5.03
C TYR A 153 5.80 -10.13 4.01
N PHE A 154 6.60 -9.10 3.78
CA PHE A 154 7.67 -9.08 2.79
C PHE A 154 9.06 -8.98 3.43
N TRP A 155 9.24 -9.56 4.60
CA TRP A 155 10.53 -9.60 5.29
C TRP A 155 11.59 -10.29 4.43
N MET A 156 12.84 -9.85 4.49
CA MET A 156 14.01 -10.55 3.94
C MET A 156 14.44 -11.67 4.88
N VAL A 157 14.63 -11.34 6.16
CA VAL A 157 14.93 -12.27 7.26
C VAL A 157 13.72 -12.37 8.17
N ARG A 158 13.36 -13.59 8.59
CA ARG A 158 12.17 -13.79 9.44
C ARG A 158 12.30 -12.97 10.72
N PRO A 159 11.31 -12.12 11.06
CA PRO A 159 11.35 -11.35 12.29
C PRO A 159 11.48 -12.29 13.50
N ALA A 160 12.30 -11.91 14.48
CA ALA A 160 12.51 -12.70 15.70
C ALA A 160 11.25 -12.77 16.57
N GLN A 161 10.43 -11.72 16.55
CA GLN A 161 9.12 -11.70 17.19
C GLN A 161 8.07 -12.29 16.25
N PRO A 162 7.38 -13.38 16.65
CA PRO A 162 6.25 -13.88 15.87
C PRO A 162 5.14 -12.82 15.79
N LEU A 163 4.38 -12.83 14.70
CA LEU A 163 3.17 -12.02 14.54
C LEU A 163 2.24 -12.25 15.75
N LEU A 164 2.08 -11.25 16.60
CA LEU A 164 1.12 -11.29 17.72
C LEU A 164 -0.33 -11.39 17.22
N ASP A 165 -0.56 -11.00 15.96
CA ASP A 165 -1.86 -10.98 15.28
C ASP A 165 -2.07 -12.13 14.28
N SER A 166 -1.50 -13.31 14.54
CA SER A 166 -2.10 -14.50 13.95
C SER A 166 -3.45 -14.73 14.64
N ILE A 167 -4.53 -14.19 14.05
CA ILE A 167 -5.91 -14.49 14.47
C ILE A 167 -6.02 -16.01 14.61
N PRO A 168 -6.33 -16.53 15.83
CA PRO A 168 -6.39 -17.97 16.04
C PRO A 168 -7.39 -18.60 15.07
N GLY A 169 -6.94 -19.57 14.26
CA GLY A 169 -7.80 -20.30 13.31
C GLY A 169 -7.66 -19.89 11.84
N GLN A 170 -6.97 -18.79 11.51
CA GLN A 170 -6.71 -18.45 10.11
C GLN A 170 -5.46 -19.21 9.63
N ARG A 171 -5.66 -20.42 9.09
CA ARG A 171 -4.63 -21.12 8.30
C ARG A 171 -4.29 -20.23 7.10
N THR A 172 -3.28 -19.37 7.25
CA THR A 172 -2.73 -18.61 6.15
C THR A 172 -2.11 -19.63 5.21
N TYR A 173 -2.85 -19.99 4.17
CA TYR A 173 -2.28 -20.64 3.00
C TYR A 173 -1.37 -19.60 2.34
N ILE A 174 -0.18 -19.41 2.90
CA ILE A 174 0.86 -18.58 2.29
C ILE A 174 1.28 -19.37 1.05
N ALA A 175 1.17 -18.74 -0.12
CA ALA A 175 1.77 -19.32 -1.32
C ALA A 175 3.27 -19.55 -1.08
N GLU A 176 3.93 -20.30 -1.96
CA GLU A 176 5.39 -20.42 -1.91
C GLU A 176 6.03 -19.02 -1.81
N ARG A 177 6.92 -18.85 -0.83
CA ARG A 177 7.52 -17.54 -0.51
C ARG A 177 8.17 -16.97 -1.78
N PRO A 178 7.89 -15.70 -2.14
CA PRO A 178 8.50 -15.10 -3.32
C PRO A 178 10.04 -15.14 -3.26
N PRO A 179 10.73 -15.36 -4.39
CA PRO A 179 12.19 -15.26 -4.45
C PRO A 179 12.68 -13.88 -4.00
N LEU A 180 13.90 -13.80 -3.46
CA LEU A 180 14.47 -12.56 -2.91
C LEU A 180 14.41 -11.37 -3.88
N LYS A 181 14.63 -11.61 -5.19
CA LYS A 181 14.52 -10.57 -6.22
C LYS A 181 13.12 -9.93 -6.25
N TYR A 182 12.07 -10.73 -6.12
CA TYR A 182 10.69 -10.24 -6.10
C TYR A 182 10.35 -9.56 -4.78
N LEU A 183 10.83 -10.10 -3.66
CA LEU A 183 10.68 -9.44 -2.35
C LEU A 183 11.31 -8.04 -2.36
N ALA A 184 12.55 -7.91 -2.82
CA ALA A 184 13.22 -6.63 -2.93
C ALA A 184 12.42 -5.63 -3.77
N ARG A 185 11.92 -6.06 -4.95
CA ARG A 185 11.11 -5.19 -5.82
C ARG A 185 9.77 -4.80 -5.20
N ILE A 186 9.04 -5.73 -4.59
CA ILE A 186 7.78 -5.43 -3.90
C ILE A 186 8.00 -4.42 -2.77
N ARG A 187 9.06 -4.60 -1.97
CA ARG A 187 9.41 -3.66 -0.90
C ARG A 187 9.75 -2.27 -1.44
N SER A 188 10.56 -2.18 -2.50
CA SER A 188 10.84 -0.91 -3.16
C SER A 188 9.56 -0.24 -3.67
N ASN A 189 8.65 -1.01 -4.27
CA ASN A 189 7.37 -0.51 -4.76
C ASN A 189 6.46 0.00 -3.63
N LEU A 190 6.44 -0.66 -2.48
CA LEU A 190 5.72 -0.17 -1.29
C LEU A 190 6.30 1.15 -0.77
N LEU A 191 7.63 1.31 -0.77
CA LEU A 191 8.29 2.56 -0.39
C LEU A 191 8.00 3.69 -1.39
N LEU A 192 7.94 3.38 -2.69
CA LEU A 192 7.54 4.33 -3.72
C LEU A 192 6.07 4.75 -3.58
N LEU A 193 5.16 3.81 -3.28
CA LEU A 193 3.74 4.10 -3.02
C LEU A 193 3.54 5.08 -1.85
N ILE A 194 4.34 4.98 -0.78
CA ILE A 194 4.18 5.84 0.41
C ILE A 194 4.96 7.16 0.30
N LYS A 195 5.88 7.29 -0.66
CA LYS A 195 6.64 8.53 -0.87
C LYS A 195 5.73 9.76 -1.03
N PRO A 196 4.69 9.77 -1.89
CA PRO A 196 3.80 10.93 -2.02
C PRO A 196 3.10 11.28 -0.72
N LEU A 197 2.70 10.29 0.09
CA LEU A 197 2.02 10.50 1.37
C LEU A 197 2.92 11.21 2.39
N ILE A 198 4.21 10.86 2.42
CA ILE A 198 5.18 11.55 3.28
C ILE A 198 5.43 12.98 2.79
N LEU A 199 5.50 13.20 1.47
CA LEU A 199 5.79 14.52 0.91
C LEU A 199 4.60 15.49 0.94
N GLN A 200 3.38 14.96 0.92
CA GLN A 200 2.14 15.74 0.90
C GLN A 200 1.66 16.17 2.30
N GLN A 201 2.41 15.89 3.36
CA GLN A 201 2.04 16.24 4.75
C GLN A 201 1.75 17.73 4.98
N TYR A 202 2.15 18.62 4.06
CA TYR A 202 1.87 20.05 4.13
C TYR A 202 0.92 20.56 3.03
N GLN A 203 0.34 19.67 2.22
CA GLN A 203 -0.61 20.04 1.17
C GLN A 203 -2.04 19.80 1.64
N ILE A 204 -2.90 20.78 1.38
CA ILE A 204 -4.33 20.67 1.61
C ILE A 204 -4.86 19.59 0.64
N SER A 205 -5.54 18.57 1.17
CA SER A 205 -6.18 17.56 0.33
C SER A 205 -7.22 18.24 -0.56
N PRO A 206 -7.26 17.98 -1.88
CA PRO A 206 -8.24 18.58 -2.79
C PRO A 206 -9.70 18.24 -2.41
N TYR A 207 -9.90 17.21 -1.60
CA TYR A 207 -11.21 16.75 -1.13
C TYR A 207 -11.37 16.80 0.39
N ASP A 208 -10.40 17.36 1.14
CA ASP A 208 -10.51 17.55 2.59
C ASP A 208 -9.66 18.74 3.07
N SER A 209 -10.29 19.91 3.18
CA SER A 209 -9.63 21.17 3.54
C SER A 209 -9.29 21.30 5.03
N ASN A 210 -9.83 20.42 5.89
CA ASN A 210 -9.71 20.55 7.34
C ASN A 210 -8.60 19.69 7.94
N PHE A 211 -7.95 18.86 7.13
CA PHE A 211 -6.85 18.03 7.60
C PHE A 211 -5.50 18.71 7.44
N VAL A 212 -4.77 18.76 8.55
CA VAL A 212 -3.37 19.16 8.60
C VAL A 212 -2.59 17.93 9.08
N SER A 213 -1.69 17.39 8.25
CA SER A 213 -0.82 16.32 8.72
C SER A 213 0.19 16.91 9.69
N ASN A 214 0.31 16.31 10.87
CA ASN A 214 1.24 16.79 11.90
C ASN A 214 2.66 16.23 11.77
N GLY A 215 2.94 15.45 10.72
CA GLY A 215 4.20 14.73 10.54
C GLY A 215 4.13 13.22 10.82
N GLU A 216 2.94 12.70 11.16
CA GLU A 216 2.75 11.31 11.62
C GLU A 216 3.32 10.24 10.67
N GLU A 217 3.37 10.48 9.35
CA GLU A 217 3.96 9.49 8.44
C GLU A 217 5.49 9.43 8.52
N VAL A 218 6.15 10.53 8.90
CA VAL A 218 7.58 10.51 9.24
C VAL A 218 7.78 9.78 10.56
N ASP A 219 6.86 9.92 11.52
CA ASP A 219 6.91 9.18 12.80
C ASP A 219 6.82 7.68 12.56
N ASN A 220 5.89 7.24 11.71
CA ASN A 220 5.78 5.84 11.32
C ASN A 220 7.09 5.32 10.70
N LEU A 221 7.75 6.13 9.87
CA LEU A 221 9.04 5.80 9.27
C LEU A 221 10.15 5.69 10.34
N LEU A 222 10.28 6.67 11.22
CA LEU A 222 11.29 6.67 12.29
C LEU A 222 11.06 5.55 13.30
N ASN A 223 9.81 5.31 13.68
CA ASN A 223 9.42 4.20 14.55
C ASN A 223 9.80 2.85 13.94
N PHE A 224 9.63 2.66 12.63
CA PHE A 224 10.11 1.46 11.95
C PHE A 224 11.63 1.33 12.09
N LEU A 225 12.38 2.40 11.82
CA LEU A 225 13.84 2.40 11.90
C LEU A 225 14.37 2.08 13.30
N CYS A 226 13.66 2.53 14.32
CA CYS A 226 14.01 2.36 15.72
C CYS A 226 13.51 1.02 16.32
N THR A 227 12.59 0.30 15.68
CA THR A 227 11.99 -0.93 16.26
C THR A 227 12.34 -2.22 15.52
N VAL A 228 12.80 -2.13 14.27
CA VAL A 228 13.18 -3.30 13.48
C VAL A 228 14.66 -3.63 13.72
N GLY A 229 14.91 -4.80 14.30
CA GLY A 229 16.26 -5.25 14.67
C GLY A 229 16.97 -6.05 13.58
N GLU A 230 16.26 -6.51 12.55
CA GLU A 230 16.85 -7.28 11.46
C GLU A 230 17.43 -6.33 10.38
N PRO A 231 18.78 -6.29 10.18
CA PRO A 231 19.42 -5.29 9.33
C PRO A 231 18.96 -5.37 7.87
N ASP A 232 18.77 -6.58 7.31
CA ASP A 232 18.30 -6.75 5.94
C ASP A 232 16.86 -6.26 5.72
N ASN A 233 16.03 -6.29 6.78
CA ASN A 233 14.66 -5.76 6.73
C ASN A 233 14.61 -4.24 6.93
N LEU A 234 15.69 -3.66 7.44
CA LEU A 234 15.82 -2.25 7.79
C LEU A 234 16.48 -1.45 6.66
N LYS A 235 17.45 -2.03 5.96
CA LYS A 235 18.35 -1.36 5.00
C LYS A 235 17.62 -0.56 3.93
N ASP A 236 16.56 -1.10 3.33
CA ASP A 236 15.79 -0.42 2.29
C ASP A 236 14.96 0.74 2.82
N VAL A 237 14.35 0.61 4.01
CA VAL A 237 13.63 1.69 4.68
C VAL A 237 14.58 2.80 5.13
N LEU A 238 15.76 2.44 5.66
CA LEU A 238 16.80 3.39 6.05
C LEU A 238 17.36 4.13 4.83
N TYR A 239 17.67 3.41 3.75
CA TYR A 239 18.08 4.01 2.50
C TYR A 239 17.00 4.95 1.95
N PHE A 240 15.73 4.55 2.02
CA PHE A 240 14.61 5.40 1.62
C PHE A 240 14.52 6.68 2.45
N ALA A 241 14.70 6.61 3.77
CA ALA A 241 14.78 7.79 4.64
C ALA A 241 15.94 8.74 4.25
N VAL A 242 17.12 8.19 3.91
CA VAL A 242 18.26 8.97 3.39
C VAL A 242 17.89 9.67 2.09
N VAL A 243 17.25 8.97 1.15
CA VAL A 243 16.80 9.54 -0.13
C VAL A 243 15.80 10.66 0.11
N LEU A 244 14.79 10.45 0.95
CA LEU A 244 13.81 11.47 1.31
C LEU A 244 14.47 12.71 1.93
N MET A 245 15.36 12.53 2.91
CA MET A 245 16.07 13.64 3.56
C MET A 245 16.91 14.44 2.57
N SER A 246 17.59 13.76 1.64
CA SER A 246 18.45 14.41 0.64
C SER A 246 17.68 15.15 -0.45
N GLN A 247 16.54 14.60 -0.91
CA GLN A 247 15.77 15.13 -2.04
C GLN A 247 14.68 16.11 -1.60
N HIS A 248 14.14 15.94 -0.39
CA HIS A 248 13.01 16.70 0.13
C HIS A 248 13.25 17.23 1.56
N PRO A 249 14.37 17.95 1.81
CA PRO A 249 14.72 18.40 3.16
C PRO A 249 13.71 19.35 3.78
N ALA A 250 12.97 20.12 2.96
CA ALA A 250 11.95 21.05 3.46
C ALA A 250 10.82 20.34 4.22
N VAL A 251 10.51 19.08 3.86
CA VAL A 251 9.52 18.25 4.56
C VAL A 251 10.20 17.45 5.66
N MET A 252 11.34 16.84 5.35
CA MET A 252 11.97 15.88 6.24
C MET A 252 12.63 16.53 7.47
N VAL A 253 13.32 17.67 7.32
CA VAL A 253 14.07 18.29 8.44
C VAL A 253 13.15 18.69 9.59
N PRO A 254 12.03 19.41 9.38
CA PRO A 254 11.14 19.81 10.49
C PRO A 254 10.51 18.62 11.21
N CYS A 255 10.08 17.59 10.49
CA CYS A 255 9.53 16.38 11.10
C CYS A 255 10.61 15.60 11.84
N PHE A 256 11.78 15.43 11.24
CA PHE A 256 12.88 14.70 11.85
C PHE A 256 13.36 15.34 13.16
N ASP A 257 13.40 16.67 13.23
CA ASP A 257 13.75 17.43 14.44
C ASP A 257 12.66 17.31 15.53
N ARG A 258 11.38 17.33 15.14
CA ARG A 258 10.24 17.25 16.07
C ARG A 258 10.04 15.86 16.68
N HIS A 259 10.45 14.81 15.98
CA HIS A 259 10.06 13.42 16.29
C HIS A 259 11.28 12.53 16.61
N ASP A 260 12.21 13.07 17.40
CA ASP A 260 13.38 12.35 17.93
C ASP A 260 14.26 11.66 16.87
N GLY A 261 14.31 12.20 15.65
CA GLY A 261 15.08 11.63 14.55
C GLY A 261 16.57 11.49 14.86
N ILE A 262 17.14 12.42 15.63
CA ILE A 262 18.53 12.36 16.09
C ILE A 262 18.75 11.15 17.01
N GLN A 263 17.84 10.90 17.94
CA GLN A 263 17.90 9.70 18.79
C GLN A 263 17.83 8.44 17.94
N CYS A 264 16.98 8.42 16.92
CA CYS A 264 16.88 7.27 16.02
C CYS A 264 18.19 7.01 15.27
N VAL A 265 18.89 8.05 14.81
CA VAL A 265 20.24 7.92 14.22
C VAL A 265 21.20 7.27 15.20
N PHE A 266 21.29 7.76 16.44
CA PHE A 266 22.23 7.20 17.41
C PHE A 266 21.92 5.73 17.71
N GLN A 267 20.64 5.37 17.79
CA GLN A 267 20.25 3.97 17.92
C GLN A 267 20.70 3.14 16.71
N LEU A 268 20.49 3.62 15.48
CA LEU A 268 20.94 2.94 14.26
C LEU A 268 22.47 2.77 14.20
N LEU A 269 23.24 3.70 14.79
CA LEU A 269 24.69 3.58 14.89
C LEU A 269 25.17 2.45 15.81
N THR A 270 24.29 1.91 16.66
CA THR A 270 24.60 0.75 17.52
C THR A 270 24.43 -0.59 16.82
N LEU A 271 23.90 -0.62 15.59
CA LEU A 271 23.74 -1.85 14.82
C LEU A 271 25.09 -2.46 14.45
N ASN A 272 25.16 -3.80 14.43
CA ASN A 272 26.36 -4.51 14.03
C ASN A 272 26.67 -4.39 12.53
N ASP A 273 25.67 -4.06 11.72
CA ASP A 273 25.80 -3.96 10.25
C ASP A 273 26.42 -2.63 9.81
N GLU A 274 27.56 -2.71 9.11
CA GLU A 274 28.32 -1.54 8.66
C GLU A 274 27.56 -0.68 7.63
N ASP A 275 26.84 -1.30 6.69
CA ASP A 275 26.08 -0.57 5.67
C ASP A 275 24.96 0.25 6.30
N SER A 276 24.23 -0.33 7.25
CA SER A 276 23.19 0.34 8.03
C SER A 276 23.77 1.53 8.79
N ARG A 277 24.92 1.36 9.45
CA ARG A 277 25.60 2.49 10.14
C ARG A 277 26.02 3.58 9.17
N LEU A 278 26.54 3.22 7.99
CA LEU A 278 26.89 4.17 6.93
C LEU A 278 25.67 4.96 6.44
N TYR A 279 24.53 4.30 6.25
CA TYR A 279 23.29 5.00 5.87
C TYR A 279 22.76 5.88 7.00
N ALA A 280 22.86 5.47 8.27
CA ALA A 280 22.50 6.31 9.41
C ALA A 280 23.37 7.59 9.46
N LEU A 281 24.68 7.47 9.23
CA LEU A 281 25.58 8.61 9.11
C LEU A 281 25.21 9.51 7.92
N LYS A 282 24.83 8.95 6.78
CA LYS A 282 24.35 9.73 5.62
C LYS A 282 23.06 10.48 5.94
N LEU A 283 22.10 9.82 6.62
CA LEU A 283 20.85 10.43 7.04
C LEU A 283 21.13 11.65 7.95
N PHE A 284 22.00 11.47 8.94
CA PHE A 284 22.42 12.53 9.85
C PHE A 284 23.19 13.64 9.15
N GLY A 285 24.11 13.29 8.25
CA GLY A 285 24.87 14.26 7.47
C GLY A 285 23.97 15.14 6.58
N PHE A 286 22.96 14.55 5.93
CA PHE A 286 21.97 15.34 5.18
C PHE A 286 21.11 16.21 6.10
N PHE A 287 20.65 15.67 7.23
CA PHE A 287 19.94 16.47 8.23
C PHE A 287 20.76 17.70 8.63
N LEU A 288 22.01 17.52 9.09
CA LEU A 288 22.91 18.62 9.48
C LEU A 288 23.17 19.60 8.34
N LYS A 289 23.33 19.12 7.11
CA LYS A 289 23.54 19.96 5.92
C LYS A 289 22.36 20.91 5.67
N TYR A 290 21.13 20.45 5.90
CA TYR A 290 19.92 21.20 5.59
C TYR A 290 19.27 21.88 6.81
N SER A 291 19.64 21.47 8.02
CA SER A 291 19.30 22.16 9.26
C SER A 291 20.03 23.49 9.30
N LYS A 292 19.30 24.60 9.08
CA LYS A 292 19.84 25.93 9.30
C LYS A 292 20.04 26.13 10.80
N ALA A 293 21.14 26.77 11.19
CA ALA A 293 21.30 27.26 12.55
C ALA A 293 20.10 28.18 12.87
N LYS A 294 19.36 27.86 13.94
CA LYS A 294 18.39 28.78 14.53
C LYS A 294 19.11 29.93 15.21
#